data_AF-A0A536KDJ8-F1
#
_entry.id   AF-A0A536KDJ8-F1
#
_cell.length_a   1.000
_cell.length_b   1.000
_cell.length_c   1.000
_cell.angle_alpha   90.00
_cell.angle_beta   90.00
_cell.angle_gamma   90.00
#
_symmetry.space_group_name_H-M   'P 1'
#
loop_
_entity.id
_entity.type
_entity.pdbx_description
1 polymer ?
#
loop_
_entity_poly.entity_id
_entity_poly.type
_entity_poly.pdbx_seq_one_letter_code
_entity_poly.pdbx_strand_id
1 'polypeptide(L)'
;MKQRSRLLRRSGPPHTRVGFAHPSEQEFARFLDYYRIRWVYEPVAFPIAWDEGRVTEMFAPDFYLPEHDLYVELTTMKQSLVTPKNRKLRLLR
;
A
#
# COMPACT_ATOMS: atom_id res chain seq x y z
N MET A 1 -8.02 42.33 10.20
CA MET A 1 -8.68 41.28 9.39
C MET A 1 -7.71 40.14 9.12
N LYS A 2 -8.18 38.92 9.38
CA LYS A 2 -7.63 37.56 9.21
C LYS A 2 -6.41 37.35 8.30
N GLN A 3 -5.28 36.96 8.91
CA GLN A 3 -4.29 36.02 8.32
C GLN A 3 -3.91 34.97 9.38
N ARG A 4 -4.90 34.18 9.81
CA ARG A 4 -4.72 32.98 10.62
C ARG A 4 -5.32 31.80 9.85
N SER A 5 -4.64 31.24 8.86
CA SER A 5 -5.18 30.05 8.17
C SER A 5 -4.20 29.25 7.30
N ARG A 6 -2.89 29.23 7.58
CA ARG A 6 -1.96 28.31 6.89
C ARG A 6 -1.36 27.20 7.76
N LEU A 7 -1.66 27.18 9.05
CA LEU A 7 -1.17 26.17 10.01
C LEU A 7 -2.22 25.12 10.43
N LEU A 8 -3.44 25.18 9.88
CA LEU A 8 -4.52 24.21 10.15
C LEU A 8 -4.69 23.24 8.99
N ARG A 9 -3.63 22.53 8.63
CA ARG A 9 -3.76 21.33 7.78
C ARG A 9 -2.75 20.31 8.28
N ARG A 10 -3.21 19.37 9.11
CA ARG A 10 -2.61 18.07 9.49
C ARG A 10 -2.77 17.74 10.98
N SER A 11 -3.97 17.93 11.55
CA SER A 11 -4.32 17.42 12.89
C SER A 11 -5.23 16.18 12.84
N GLY A 12 -5.43 15.60 11.66
CA GLY A 12 -6.13 14.32 11.49
C GLY A 12 -5.19 13.12 11.62
N PRO A 13 -5.73 11.90 11.83
CA PRO A 13 -4.97 10.65 11.81
C PRO A 13 -4.10 10.52 10.55
N PRO A 14 -2.97 9.78 10.60
CA PRO A 14 -2.06 9.62 9.46
C PRO A 14 -2.75 9.31 8.12
N HIS A 15 -3.72 8.39 8.09
CA HIS A 15 -4.41 7.99 6.85
C HIS A 15 -5.15 9.15 6.16
N THR A 16 -5.62 10.16 6.88
CA THR A 16 -6.34 11.29 6.26
C THR A 16 -5.44 12.23 5.47
N ARG A 17 -4.13 11.97 5.44
CA ARG A 17 -3.11 12.80 4.78
C ARG A 17 -2.57 12.16 3.50
N VAL A 18 -2.98 10.93 3.20
CA VAL A 18 -2.55 10.15 2.03
C VAL A 18 -3.70 10.08 1.03
N GLY A 19 -3.40 10.27 -0.25
CA GLY A 19 -4.34 10.04 -1.34
C GLY A 19 -4.21 8.59 -1.82
N PHE A 20 -5.06 7.71 -1.29
CA PHE A 20 -5.08 6.29 -1.66
C PHE A 20 -5.65 6.07 -3.06
N ALA A 21 -5.16 5.05 -3.78
CA ALA A 21 -5.63 4.69 -5.10
C ALA A 21 -7.01 4.01 -5.06
N HIS A 22 -7.31 3.30 -3.95
CA HIS A 22 -8.58 2.60 -3.76
C HIS A 22 -9.17 2.81 -2.35
N PRO A 23 -10.52 2.91 -2.19
CA PRO A 23 -11.15 3.07 -0.87
C PRO A 23 -10.78 1.99 0.15
N SER A 24 -10.51 0.76 -0.28
CA SER A 24 -10.08 -0.33 0.62
C SER A 24 -8.73 -0.07 1.26
N GLU A 25 -7.80 0.59 0.56
CA GLU A 25 -6.49 0.96 1.11
C GLU A 25 -6.65 2.02 2.20
N GLN A 26 -7.52 3.01 1.96
CA GLN A 26 -7.85 4.01 2.97
C GLN A 26 -8.47 3.36 4.21
N GLU A 27 -9.39 2.41 4.01
CA GLU A 27 -10.01 1.70 5.12
C GLU A 27 -9.01 0.84 5.89
N PHE A 28 -8.10 0.15 5.19
CA PHE A 28 -7.03 -0.61 5.83
C PHE A 28 -6.10 0.29 6.65
N ALA A 29 -5.64 1.41 6.08
CA ALA A 29 -4.83 2.40 6.79
C ALA A 29 -5.54 2.98 8.02
N ARG A 30 -6.87 3.19 7.94
CA ARG A 30 -7.69 3.60 9.08
C ARG A 30 -7.69 2.55 10.20
N PHE A 31 -7.72 1.26 9.87
CA PHE A 31 -7.59 0.19 10.87
C PHE A 31 -6.21 0.18 11.51
N LEU A 32 -5.14 0.32 10.71
CA LEU A 32 -3.77 0.39 11.24
C LEU A 32 -3.59 1.58 12.18
N ASP A 33 -4.10 2.76 11.81
CA ASP A 33 -4.10 3.95 12.68
C ASP A 33 -4.86 3.71 13.99
N TYR A 34 -6.02 3.04 13.94
CA TYR A 34 -6.83 2.70 15.12
C TYR A 34 -6.05 1.79 16.09
N TYR A 35 -5.38 0.76 15.58
CA TYR A 35 -4.52 -0.13 16.36
C TYR A 35 -3.14 0.43 16.65
N ARG A 36 -2.85 1.67 16.20
CA ARG A 36 -1.55 2.35 16.34
C ARG A 36 -0.37 1.58 15.74
N ILE A 37 -0.63 0.78 14.71
CA ILE A 37 0.40 0.09 13.95
C ILE A 37 1.00 1.08 12.97
N ARG A 38 2.33 1.25 12.99
CA ARG A 38 3.02 2.10 12.00
C ARG A 38 2.99 1.46 10.62
N TRP A 39 2.78 2.28 9.59
CA TRP A 39 2.71 1.83 8.21
C TRP A 39 3.31 2.86 7.22
N VAL A 40 3.69 2.37 6.05
CA VAL A 40 4.13 3.14 4.89
C VAL A 40 3.31 2.67 3.69
N TYR A 41 2.72 3.59 2.94
CA TYR A 41 1.95 3.29 1.73
C TYR A 41 2.87 3.35 0.50
N GLU A 42 2.74 2.37 -0.40
CA GLU A 42 3.57 2.19 -1.61
C GLU A 42 5.09 2.37 -1.33
N PRO A 43 5.67 1.56 -0.43
CA PRO A 43 7.00 1.79 0.14
C PRO A 43 8.14 1.67 -0.88
N VAL A 44 8.01 0.74 -1.82
CA VAL A 44 9.05 0.38 -2.81
C VAL A 44 8.44 -0.53 -3.86
N ALA A 45 9.01 -0.54 -5.07
CA ALA A 45 8.71 -1.51 -6.10
C ALA A 45 9.91 -2.45 -6.32
N PHE A 46 9.65 -3.75 -6.42
CA PHE A 46 10.64 -4.81 -6.63
C PHE A 46 10.51 -5.40 -8.03
N PRO A 47 11.60 -5.67 -8.75
CA PRO A 47 11.54 -6.43 -10.00
C PRO A 47 11.16 -7.89 -9.69
N ILE A 48 10.21 -8.44 -10.45
CA ILE A 48 9.73 -9.82 -10.28
C ILE A 48 9.89 -10.68 -11.54
N ALA A 49 10.19 -10.08 -12.69
CA ALA A 49 10.47 -10.80 -13.92
C ALA A 49 11.49 -10.04 -14.78
N TRP A 50 12.30 -10.80 -15.54
CA TRP A 50 13.31 -10.28 -16.44
C TRP A 50 13.26 -11.00 -17.79
N ASP A 51 13.63 -10.31 -18.85
CA ASP A 51 13.85 -10.83 -20.21
C ASP A 51 15.10 -10.19 -20.82
N GLU A 52 16.04 -11.00 -21.30
CA GLU A 52 17.34 -10.56 -21.85
C GLU A 52 18.05 -9.48 -20.99
N GLY A 53 17.96 -9.61 -19.65
CA GLY A 53 18.56 -8.68 -18.70
C GLY A 53 17.77 -7.38 -18.46
N ARG A 54 16.58 -7.23 -19.05
CA ARG A 54 15.66 -6.11 -18.82
C ARG A 54 14.53 -6.54 -17.90
N VAL A 55 14.16 -5.68 -16.95
CA VAL A 55 13.01 -5.91 -16.07
C VAL A 55 11.72 -5.81 -16.89
N THR A 56 10.90 -6.86 -16.84
CA THR A 56 9.62 -6.92 -17.57
C THR A 56 8.40 -6.77 -16.66
N GLU A 57 8.52 -7.11 -15.36
CA GLU A 57 7.47 -6.90 -14.38
C GLU A 57 8.03 -6.40 -13.04
N MET A 58 7.28 -5.50 -12.39
CA MET A 58 7.54 -4.99 -11.05
C MET A 58 6.38 -5.35 -10.11
N PHE A 59 6.68 -5.56 -8.84
CA PHE A 59 5.73 -5.72 -7.75
C PHE A 59 5.91 -4.58 -6.75
N ALA A 60 4.86 -3.81 -6.49
CA ALA A 60 4.85 -2.78 -5.46
C ALA A 60 3.75 -3.13 -4.46
N PRO A 61 4.08 -3.62 -3.25
CA PRO A 61 3.07 -3.89 -2.24
C PRO A 61 2.39 -2.59 -1.79
N ASP A 62 1.10 -2.66 -1.48
CA ASP A 62 0.33 -1.48 -1.05
C ASP A 62 0.84 -0.88 0.26
N PHE A 63 1.27 -1.72 1.21
CA PHE A 63 1.74 -1.30 2.53
C PHE A 63 3.01 -2.01 2.99
N TYR A 64 3.81 -1.32 3.79
CA TYR A 64 4.86 -1.90 4.63
C TYR A 64 4.60 -1.55 6.10
N LEU A 65 4.75 -2.54 6.99
CA LEU A 65 4.56 -2.41 8.44
C LEU A 65 5.93 -2.54 9.15
N PRO A 66 6.63 -1.42 9.45
CA PRO A 66 8.03 -1.46 9.90
C PRO A 66 8.26 -2.17 11.23
N GLU A 67 7.25 -2.20 12.10
CA GLU A 67 7.33 -2.87 13.41
C GLU A 67 7.36 -4.40 13.31
N HIS A 68 6.88 -4.93 12.19
CA HIS A 68 6.74 -6.36 11.96
C HIS A 68 7.62 -6.86 10.81
N ASP A 69 8.27 -5.94 10.08
CA ASP A 69 9.01 -6.24 8.84
C ASP A 69 8.15 -6.99 7.80
N LEU A 70 6.92 -6.48 7.59
CA LEU A 70 5.93 -7.12 6.72
C LEU A 70 5.50 -6.22 5.58
N TYR A 71 5.46 -6.78 4.38
CA TYR A 71 4.80 -6.19 3.20
C TYR A 71 3.38 -6.76 3.06
N VAL A 72 2.41 -5.89 2.85
CA VAL A 72 0.99 -6.24 2.72
C VAL A 72 0.46 -5.73 1.39
N GLU A 73 -0.25 -6.61 0.71
CA GLU A 73 -0.93 -6.36 -0.56
C GLU A 73 -2.43 -6.58 -0.36
N LEU A 74 -3.25 -5.57 -0.65
CA LEU A 74 -4.69 -5.66 -0.55
C LEU A 74 -5.26 -6.28 -1.82
N THR A 75 -5.60 -7.56 -1.72
CA THR A 75 -6.41 -8.20 -2.75
C THR A 75 -7.87 -7.82 -2.53
N THR A 76 -8.38 -6.81 -3.22
CA THR A 76 -9.85 -6.71 -3.37
C THR A 76 -10.29 -7.97 -4.11
N MET A 77 -11.03 -8.86 -3.45
CA MET A 77 -11.58 -10.05 -4.10
C MET A 77 -12.64 -9.61 -5.13
N LYS A 78 -12.21 -9.18 -6.32
CA LYS A 78 -12.93 -9.58 -7.52
C LYS A 78 -12.60 -11.05 -7.71
N GLN A 79 -13.58 -11.94 -7.59
CA GLN A 79 -13.39 -13.39 -7.78
C GLN A 79 -12.68 -13.72 -9.11
N SER A 80 -12.74 -12.82 -10.11
CA SER A 80 -12.02 -12.93 -11.39
C SER A 80 -10.48 -12.77 -11.31
N LEU A 81 -9.92 -12.28 -10.20
CA LEU A 81 -8.49 -11.99 -10.04
C LEU A 81 -7.76 -12.92 -9.06
N VAL A 82 -8.46 -13.85 -8.42
CA VAL A 82 -7.86 -14.85 -7.51
C VAL A 82 -6.99 -15.85 -8.29
N THR A 83 -7.46 -16.30 -9.45
CA THR A 83 -6.74 -17.30 -10.28
C THR A 83 -5.40 -16.77 -10.82
N PRO A 84 -5.31 -15.53 -11.36
CA PRO A 84 -4.02 -14.94 -11.73
C PRO A 84 -3.06 -14.73 -10.55
N LYS A 85 -3.54 -14.22 -9.40
CA LYS A 85 -2.67 -13.96 -8.23
C LYS A 85 -2.08 -15.25 -7.64
N ASN A 86 -2.86 -16.33 -7.56
CA ASN A 86 -2.37 -17.63 -7.10
C ASN A 86 -1.35 -18.26 -8.05
N ARG A 87 -1.46 -18.00 -9.37
CA ARG A 87 -0.45 -18.45 -10.34
C ARG A 87 0.89 -17.75 -10.11
N LYS A 88 0.90 -16.44 -9.87
CA LYS A 88 2.15 -15.69 -9.64
C LYS A 88 2.86 -16.11 -8.35
N LEU A 89 2.11 -16.36 -7.28
CA LEU A 89 2.69 -16.84 -6.01
C LEU A 89 3.35 -18.22 -6.10
N ARG A 90 2.84 -19.11 -6.97
CA ARG A 90 3.45 -20.44 -7.20
C ARG A 90 4.79 -20.40 -7.93
N LEU A 91 5.10 -19.28 -8.60
CA LEU A 91 6.33 -19.11 -9.37
C LEU A 91 7.47 -18.48 -8.55
N LEU A 92 7.20 -18.05 -7.32
CA LEU A 92 8.19 -17.48 -6.39
C LEU A 92 8.93 -18.55 -5.55
N ARG A 93 9.10 -19.78 -6.07
CA ARG A 93 9.89 -20.84 -5.41
C ARG A 93 11.33 -20.85 -5.89
#